data_AF-K1UEC4-F1
#
_entry.id   AF-K1UEC4-F1
#
_cell.length_a   1.000
_cell.length_b   1.000
_cell.length_c   1.000
_cell.angle_alpha   90.00
_cell.angle_beta   90.00
_cell.angle_gamma   90.00
#
_symmetry.space_group_name_H-M   'P 1'
#
loop_
_entity.id
_entity.type
_entity.pdbx_description
1 polymer ?
#
loop_
_entity_poly.entity_id
_entity_poly.type
_entity_poly.pdbx_seq_one_letter_code
_entity_poly.pdbx_strand_id
1 'polypeptide(L)'
;NVFTNINLGTSAIKNLSRILSIKAFENNVVATSELTTKVTEGTTTVFVTVEVSSSLLLLPEKPMMGRLDSPRVGYFTNPLLNYSDGQQRVDKKPFITRWRLEPKPEDRERYLRW
;
A
#
# COMPACT_ATOMS: atom_id res chain seq x y z
N ASN A 1 7.89 -8.87 -6.27
CA ASN A 1 8.95 -8.32 -7.15
C ASN A 1 8.28 -7.31 -8.08
N VAL A 2 8.78 -6.08 -8.14
CA VAL A 2 8.15 -4.98 -8.90
C VAL A 2 7.97 -5.33 -10.38
N PHE A 3 8.94 -6.04 -10.98
CA PHE A 3 8.89 -6.46 -12.38
C PHE A 3 7.83 -7.52 -12.68
N THR A 4 7.46 -8.33 -11.68
CA THR A 4 6.32 -9.28 -11.79
C THR A 4 4.98 -8.55 -11.82
N ASN A 5 4.85 -7.46 -11.05
CA ASN A 5 3.61 -6.66 -11.01
C ASN A 5 3.33 -5.94 -12.34
N ILE A 6 4.36 -5.70 -13.16
CA ILE A 6 4.25 -5.12 -14.50
C ILE A 6 4.38 -6.17 -15.62
N ASN A 7 4.15 -7.46 -15.31
CA ASN A 7 4.15 -8.57 -16.27
C ASN A 7 5.48 -8.82 -17.02
N LEU A 8 6.61 -8.28 -16.56
CA LEU A 8 7.91 -8.51 -17.20
C LEU A 8 8.55 -9.84 -16.77
N GLY A 9 8.13 -10.43 -15.65
CA GLY A 9 8.57 -11.76 -15.17
C GLY A 9 10.06 -11.87 -14.81
N THR A 10 10.86 -10.82 -15.03
CA THR A 10 12.30 -10.78 -14.81
C THR A 10 12.64 -10.15 -13.46
N SER A 11 13.92 -10.14 -13.08
CA SER A 11 14.37 -9.61 -11.78
C SER A 11 15.36 -8.46 -11.97
N ALA A 12 15.38 -7.54 -11.00
CA ALA A 12 16.30 -6.42 -10.98
C ALA A 12 17.76 -6.90 -11.08
N ILE A 13 18.53 -6.30 -11.98
CA ILE A 13 19.97 -6.54 -12.07
C ILE A 13 20.65 -5.61 -11.05
N LYS A 14 21.21 -6.20 -9.99
CA LYS A 14 21.83 -5.45 -8.87
C LYS A 14 22.86 -4.41 -9.35
N ASN A 15 23.74 -4.78 -10.27
CA ASN A 15 24.81 -3.90 -10.76
C ASN A 15 24.31 -2.69 -11.57
N LEU A 16 23.08 -2.75 -12.09
CA LEU A 16 22.47 -1.67 -12.86
C LEU A 16 21.38 -0.94 -12.06
N SER A 17 21.17 -1.33 -10.80
CA SER A 17 20.15 -0.76 -9.94
C SER A 17 20.80 0.09 -8.86
N ARG A 18 20.23 1.25 -8.56
CA ARG A 18 20.76 2.17 -7.55
C ARG A 18 19.65 2.88 -6.80
N ILE A 19 19.94 3.27 -5.56
CA ILE A 19 19.08 4.15 -4.79
C ILE A 19 19.38 5.59 -5.23
N LEU A 20 18.37 6.31 -5.71
CA LEU A 20 18.51 7.71 -6.12
C LEU A 20 18.48 8.63 -4.90
N SER A 21 17.45 8.48 -4.06
CA SER A 21 17.28 9.36 -2.92
C SER A 21 16.49 8.69 -1.80
N ILE A 22 16.77 9.14 -0.58
CA ILE A 22 16.00 8.79 0.60
C ILE A 22 15.59 10.12 1.24
N LYS A 23 14.28 10.31 1.39
CA LYS A 23 13.71 11.46 2.08
C LYS A 23 13.00 10.97 3.33
N ALA A 24 13.40 11.51 4.47
CA ALA A 24 12.73 11.27 5.74
C ALA A 24 11.85 12.49 6.06
N PHE A 25 10.62 12.21 6.43
CA PHE A 25 9.67 13.15 7.00
C PHE A 25 9.32 12.66 8.40
N GLU A 26 8.61 13.49 9.16
CA GLU A 26 8.25 13.20 10.55
C GLU A 26 7.50 11.87 10.72
N ASN A 27 6.59 11.55 9.79
CA ASN A 27 5.73 10.36 9.87
C ASN A 27 6.00 9.30 8.78
N ASN A 28 6.90 9.56 7.84
CA ASN A 28 7.18 8.63 6.75
C ASN A 28 8.60 8.77 6.19
N VAL A 29 9.14 7.65 5.70
CA VAL A 29 10.40 7.61 4.96
C VAL A 29 10.11 7.12 3.55
N VAL A 30 10.56 7.86 2.54
CA VAL A 30 10.41 7.50 1.13
C VAL A 30 11.78 7.27 0.52
N ALA A 31 11.99 6.09 -0.04
CA ALA A 31 13.18 5.73 -0.80
C ALA A 31 12.82 5.60 -2.29
N THR A 32 13.45 6.41 -3.13
CA THR A 32 13.32 6.34 -4.59
C THR A 32 14.52 5.59 -5.15
N SER A 33 14.28 4.53 -5.90
CA SER A 33 15.30 3.65 -6.48
C SER A 33 15.08 3.47 -7.98
N GLU A 34 16.16 3.49 -8.75
CA GLU A 34 16.15 3.03 -10.14
C GLU A 34 16.49 1.54 -10.17
N LEU A 35 15.58 0.74 -10.70
CA LEU A 35 15.80 -0.69 -10.91
C LEU A 35 15.86 -0.95 -12.42
N THR A 36 16.92 -1.59 -12.87
CA THR A 36 17.05 -2.00 -14.28
C THR A 36 16.89 -3.52 -14.39
N THR A 37 16.10 -3.95 -15.37
CA THR A 37 15.98 -5.35 -15.77
C THR A 37 16.38 -5.53 -17.23
N LYS A 38 16.70 -6.77 -17.60
CA LYS A 38 16.87 -7.19 -18.99
C LYS A 38 15.65 -8.00 -19.40
N VAL A 39 15.07 -7.69 -20.54
CA VAL A 39 13.99 -8.46 -21.16
C VAL A 39 14.53 -9.00 -22.47
N THR A 40 14.42 -10.30 -22.66
CA THR A 40 14.82 -10.96 -23.90
C THR A 40 13.56 -11.45 -24.59
N GLU A 41 13.28 -10.91 -25.76
CA GLU A 41 12.16 -11.32 -26.61
C GLU A 41 12.72 -11.79 -27.96
N GLY A 42 12.63 -13.11 -28.19
CA GLY A 42 13.29 -13.75 -29.33
C GLY A 42 14.81 -13.54 -29.31
N THR A 43 15.33 -12.87 -30.33
CA THR A 43 16.77 -12.61 -30.52
C THR A 43 17.23 -11.27 -29.91
N THR A 44 16.31 -10.42 -29.47
CA THR A 44 16.63 -9.05 -29.03
C THR A 44 16.61 -8.97 -27.51
N THR A 45 17.67 -8.40 -26.93
CA THR A 45 17.74 -8.09 -25.50
C THR A 45 17.61 -6.59 -25.30
N VAL A 46 16.60 -6.17 -24.54
CA VAL A 46 16.34 -4.77 -24.22
C VAL A 46 16.54 -4.55 -22.73
N PHE A 47 17.17 -3.44 -22.36
CA PHE A 47 17.28 -2.99 -20.98
C PHE A 47 16.13 -2.06 -20.65
N VAL A 48 15.39 -2.37 -19.59
CA VAL A 48 14.27 -1.57 -19.10
C VAL A 48 14.61 -1.06 -17.72
N THR A 49 14.62 0.26 -17.54
CA THR A 49 14.83 0.91 -16.25
C THR A 49 13.50 1.47 -15.75
N VAL A 50 13.17 1.17 -14.50
CA VAL A 50 11.98 1.68 -13.82
C VAL A 50 12.37 2.42 -12.56
N GLU A 51 11.72 3.55 -12.31
CA GLU A 51 11.82 4.25 -11.02
C GLU A 51 10.78 3.67 -10.06
N VAL A 52 11.23 3.27 -8.88
CA VAL A 52 10.41 2.69 -7.82
C VAL A 52 10.50 3.57 -6.59
N SER A 53 9.37 4.13 -6.19
CA SER A 53 9.23 4.84 -4.92
C SER A 53 8.64 3.90 -3.87
N SER A 54 9.43 3.57 -2.85
CA SER A 54 9.02 2.75 -1.72
C SER A 54 8.87 3.64 -0.48
N SER A 55 7.66 3.70 0.08
CA SER A 55 7.36 4.50 1.26
C SER A 55 7.08 3.61 2.47
N LEU A 56 7.76 3.88 3.58
CA LEU A 56 7.45 3.35 4.90
C LEU A 56 6.72 4.45 5.68
N LEU A 57 5.47 4.18 6.06
CA LEU A 57 4.62 5.10 6.81
C LEU A 57 4.47 4.57 8.23
N LEU A 58 4.72 5.44 9.22
CA LEU A 58 4.42 5.12 10.61
C LEU A 58 2.90 5.15 10.81
N LEU A 59 2.36 4.03 11.26
CA LEU A 59 0.94 3.91 11.57
C LEU A 59 0.64 4.60 12.93
N PRO A 60 -0.55 5.21 13.07
CA PRO A 60 -0.95 5.84 14.33
C PRO A 60 -1.02 4.79 15.46
N GLU A 61 -0.59 5.17 16.67
CA GLU A 61 -0.62 4.30 17.85
C GLU A 61 -2.00 3.75 18.16
N LYS A 62 -3.04 4.59 17.98
CA LYS A 62 -4.43 4.19 18.11
C LYS A 62 -4.92 3.68 16.75
N PRO A 63 -5.08 2.36 16.57
CA PRO A 63 -5.56 1.81 15.33
C PRO A 63 -6.96 2.35 15.04
N MET A 64 -7.23 2.66 13.78
CA MET A 64 -8.56 3.06 13.37
C MET A 64 -9.52 1.89 13.61
N MET A 65 -10.66 2.17 14.26
CA MET A 65 -11.68 1.15 14.47
C MET A 65 -12.28 0.76 13.11
N GLY A 66 -11.90 -0.42 12.63
CA GLY A 66 -12.48 -1.03 11.43
C GLY A 66 -13.97 -1.27 11.66
N ARG A 67 -14.79 -0.94 10.66
CA ARG A 67 -16.21 -1.24 10.67
C ARG A 67 -16.49 -2.39 9.73
N LEU A 68 -17.16 -3.41 10.24
CA LEU A 68 -17.64 -4.53 9.44
C LEU A 68 -18.63 -4.03 8.40
N ASP A 69 -18.69 -4.74 7.28
CA ASP A 69 -19.71 -4.46 6.29
C ASP A 69 -21.12 -4.59 6.86
N SER A 70 -22.06 -3.87 6.23
CA SER A 70 -23.48 -4.03 6.50
C SER A 70 -24.18 -4.10 5.16
N PRO A 71 -24.90 -5.20 4.86
CA PRO A 71 -25.60 -5.36 3.58
C PRO A 71 -26.62 -4.26 3.26
N ARG A 72 -27.04 -3.49 4.27
CA ARG A 72 -28.00 -2.38 4.12
C ARG A 72 -27.38 -1.13 3.53
N VAL A 73 -26.06 -0.97 3.59
CA VAL A 73 -25.36 0.22 3.11
C VAL A 73 -24.23 -0.23 2.19
N GLY A 74 -24.41 -0.01 0.89
CA GLY A 74 -23.49 -0.45 -0.16
C GLY A 74 -22.18 0.34 -0.16
N TYR A 75 -21.30 0.05 0.79
CA TYR A 75 -19.92 0.53 0.80
C TYR A 75 -19.02 -0.42 0.00
N PHE A 76 -17.95 0.14 -0.58
CA PHE A 76 -16.86 -0.67 -1.12
C PHE A 76 -16.13 -1.39 0.02
N THR A 77 -16.05 -2.72 -0.05
CA THR A 77 -15.43 -3.54 0.98
C THR A 77 -14.10 -4.10 0.51
N ASN A 78 -13.15 -4.19 1.44
CA ASN A 78 -11.91 -4.92 1.23
C ASN A 78 -11.99 -6.23 2.04
N PRO A 79 -11.94 -7.40 1.40
CA PRO A 79 -11.96 -8.67 2.10
C PRO A 79 -10.62 -8.88 2.82
N LEU A 80 -10.65 -8.94 4.15
CA LEU A 80 -9.48 -9.29 4.96
C LEU A 80 -9.58 -10.76 5.40
N LEU A 81 -8.52 -11.52 5.13
CA LEU A 81 -8.35 -12.88 5.67
C LEU A 81 -7.87 -12.75 7.10
N ASN A 82 -8.68 -13.21 8.05
CA ASN A 82 -8.32 -13.20 9.45
C ASN A 82 -7.67 -14.54 9.83
N TYR A 83 -6.43 -14.50 10.30
CA TYR A 83 -5.70 -15.68 10.76
C TYR A 83 -5.73 -15.74 12.28
N SER A 84 -6.26 -16.83 12.85
CA SER A 84 -6.27 -17.09 14.28
C SER A 84 -5.99 -18.58 14.53
N ASP A 85 -5.22 -18.87 15.58
CA ASP A 85 -4.71 -20.21 15.90
C ASP A 85 -5.82 -21.25 16.18
N GLY A 86 -7.02 -20.78 16.57
CA GLY A 86 -8.17 -21.64 16.83
C GLY A 86 -9.09 -21.94 15.64
N GLN A 87 -8.75 -21.52 14.41
CA GLN A 87 -9.65 -21.64 13.26
C GLN A 87 -9.35 -22.87 12.39
N GLN A 88 -10.34 -23.75 12.19
CA GLN A 88 -10.26 -24.84 11.21
C GLN A 88 -10.28 -24.35 9.75
N ARG A 89 -10.88 -23.18 9.50
CA ARG A 89 -10.93 -22.52 8.18
C ARG A 89 -10.76 -21.01 8.35
N VAL A 90 -10.00 -20.40 7.44
CA VAL A 90 -9.77 -18.95 7.44
C VAL A 90 -11.09 -18.20 7.21
N ASP A 91 -11.48 -17.36 8.17
CA ASP A 91 -12.63 -16.48 8.03
C ASP A 91 -12.30 -15.25 7.18
N LYS A 92 -13.20 -14.93 6.25
CA LYS A 92 -13.16 -13.70 5.47
C LYS A 92 -14.06 -12.68 6.14
N LYS A 93 -13.48 -11.62 6.72
CA LYS A 93 -14.25 -10.49 7.27
C LYS A 93 -14.10 -9.29 6.35
N PRO A 94 -15.16 -8.89 5.63
CA PRO A 94 -15.15 -7.67 4.84
C PRO A 94 -15.18 -6.44 5.76
N PHE A 95 -14.21 -5.55 5.58
CA PHE A 95 -14.21 -4.24 6.22
C PHE A 95 -14.64 -3.18 5.20
N ILE A 96 -15.42 -2.19 5.64
CA ILE A 96 -15.78 -1.07 4.78
C ILE A 96 -14.57 -0.16 4.57
N THR A 97 -14.43 0.34 3.34
CA THR A 97 -13.44 1.37 3.01
C THR A 97 -14.11 2.74 3.14
N ARG A 98 -13.71 3.53 4.14
CA ARG A 98 -14.16 4.92 4.30
C ARG A 98 -13.01 5.84 4.69
N TRP A 99 -13.07 7.09 4.25
CA TRP A 99 -12.15 8.12 4.69
C TRP A 99 -12.43 8.52 6.14
N ARG A 100 -11.38 8.74 6.93
CA ARG A 100 -11.48 9.29 8.28
C ARG A 100 -11.72 10.80 8.19
N LEU A 101 -12.98 11.18 8.13
CA LEU A 101 -13.41 12.57 8.22
C LEU A 101 -13.55 12.95 9.69
N GLU A 102 -12.53 13.60 10.24
CA GLU A 102 -12.60 14.19 11.57
C GLU A 102 -12.51 15.71 11.45
N PRO A 103 -13.44 16.46 12.06
CA PRO A 103 -13.32 17.91 12.13
C PRO A 103 -12.02 18.27 12.84
N LYS A 104 -11.31 19.28 12.33
CA LYS A 104 -10.11 19.81 12.98
C LYS A 104 -10.46 20.21 14.43
N PRO A 105 -9.53 20.09 15.38
CA PRO A 105 -9.79 20.45 16.78
C PRO A 105 -10.40 21.84 16.93
N GLU A 106 -9.94 22.80 16.11
CA GLU A 106 -10.39 24.20 16.07
C GLU A 106 -11.84 24.36 15.62
N ASP A 107 -12.34 23.48 14.75
CA ASP A 107 -13.68 23.56 14.14
C ASP A 107 -14.70 22.63 14.82
N ARG A 108 -14.25 21.82 15.79
CA ARG A 108 -15.09 20.80 16.44
C ARG A 108 -16.31 21.41 17.14
N GLU A 109 -16.15 22.55 17.79
CA GLU A 109 -17.25 23.23 18.48
C GLU A 109 -18.28 23.85 17.53
N ARG A 110 -17.88 24.19 16.29
CA ARG A 110 -18.81 24.69 15.27
C ARG A 110 -19.59 23.53 14.66
N TYR A 111 -18.91 22.41 14.41
CA TYR A 111 -19.52 21.18 13.89
C TYR A 111 -20.58 20.60 14.83
N LEU A 112 -20.34 20.62 16.15
CA LEU A 112 -21.26 20.07 17.15
C LEU A 112 -22.43 21.00 17.54
N ARG A 113 -22.38 22.27 17.14
CA ARG A 113 -23.44 23.26 17.42
C ARG A 113 -24.47 23.35 16.29
N TRP A 114 -24.25 22.66 15.18
CA TRP A 114 -25.21 22.53 14.09
C TRP A 114 -26.05 21.28 14.28
#